data_AF-A0A834TBB5-F1
#
_entry.id   AF-A0A834TBB5-F1
#
_cell.length_a   1.000
_cell.length_b   1.000
_cell.length_c   1.000
_cell.angle_alpha   90.00
_cell.angle_beta   90.00
_cell.angle_gamma   90.00
#
_symmetry.space_group_name_H-M   'P 1'
#
loop_
_entity.id
_entity.type
_entity.pdbx_description
1 polymer ?
#
loop_
_entity_poly.entity_id
_entity_poly.type
_entity_poly.pdbx_seq_one_letter_code
_entity_poly.pdbx_strand_id
1 'polypeptide(L)'
;MEEELAGVETGYVMKNILTTRYTGPPIFPKGEYGTGFNPNTPDDLPSWLTQQDLDYYVAKNWELTAPWSGVGISNKIGVRFIIGELDLVYNSSDVPNLEQIFVQKGVAHFNNQEAPQDVTNLIYHFIQQF
;
A
#
# COMPACT_ATOMS: atom_id res chain seq x y z
N MET A 1 17.38 -1.01 1.52
CA MET A 1 16.13 -1.47 2.16
C MET A 1 16.28 -2.85 2.81
N GLU A 2 16.84 -3.86 2.12
CA GLU A 2 17.02 -5.20 2.70
C GLU A 2 17.99 -5.23 3.89
N GLU A 3 19.06 -4.43 3.86
CA GLU A 3 20.02 -4.31 4.97
C GLU A 3 19.38 -3.67 6.22
N GLU A 4 18.50 -2.70 6.02
CA GLU A 4 17.80 -1.95 7.06
C GLU A 4 16.71 -2.82 7.72
N LEU A 5 16.16 -3.79 6.99
CA LEU A 5 15.21 -4.78 7.50
C LEU A 5 15.88 -5.95 8.23
N ALA A 6 17.19 -6.12 8.08
CA ALA A 6 17.92 -7.26 8.62
C ALA A 6 17.89 -7.25 10.15
N GLY A 7 17.37 -8.33 10.74
CA GLY A 7 17.33 -8.52 12.20
C GLY A 7 16.11 -7.92 12.91
N VAL A 8 15.14 -7.37 12.16
CA VAL A 8 13.85 -6.95 12.72
C VAL A 8 12.83 -8.09 12.63
N GLU A 9 12.00 -8.23 13.66
CA GLU A 9 10.95 -9.25 13.70
C GLU A 9 9.91 -9.02 12.59
N THR A 10 9.63 -10.04 11.79
CA THR A 10 8.80 -9.93 10.58
C THR A 10 7.37 -9.46 10.89
N GLY A 11 6.79 -9.89 12.00
CA GLY A 11 5.48 -9.43 12.48
C GLY A 11 5.46 -7.93 12.75
N TYR A 12 6.48 -7.39 13.41
CA TYR A 12 6.65 -5.96 13.64
C TYR A 12 6.82 -5.19 12.32
N VAL A 13 7.64 -5.67 11.40
CA VAL A 13 7.80 -5.06 10.07
C VAL A 13 6.46 -4.99 9.35
N MET A 14 5.72 -6.11 9.30
CA MET A 14 4.43 -6.17 8.63
C MET A 14 3.39 -5.28 9.31
N LYS A 15 3.34 -5.25 10.65
CA LYS A 15 2.46 -4.35 11.40
C LYS A 15 2.82 -2.88 11.15
N ASN A 16 4.09 -2.51 11.19
CA ASN A 16 4.57 -1.15 10.93
C ASN A 16 4.14 -0.67 9.53
N ILE A 17 4.33 -1.52 8.51
CA ILE A 17 3.91 -1.24 7.14
C ILE A 17 2.39 -1.13 7.04
N LEU A 18 1.65 -2.15 7.47
CA LEU A 18 0.19 -2.23 7.29
C LEU A 18 -0.58 -1.13 8.04
N THR A 19 -0.01 -0.62 9.14
CA THR A 19 -0.67 0.40 9.97
C THR A 19 -0.26 1.83 9.66
N THR A 20 0.64 2.06 8.70
CA THR A 20 1.10 3.42 8.40
C THR A 20 -0.02 4.31 7.87
N ARG A 21 -0.07 5.52 8.41
CA ARG A 21 -0.89 6.63 7.90
C ARG A 21 -0.03 7.87 7.63
N TYR A 22 1.29 7.71 7.69
CA TYR A 22 2.24 8.78 7.46
C TYR A 22 2.27 9.14 5.97
N THR A 23 2.05 10.42 5.67
CA THR A 23 2.04 10.94 4.30
C THR A 23 3.44 11.46 3.94
N GLY A 24 4.03 10.93 2.87
CA GLY A 24 5.33 11.36 2.35
C GLY A 24 6.34 10.22 2.22
N PRO A 25 7.53 10.48 1.66
CA PRO A 25 8.53 9.46 1.41
C PRO A 25 9.03 8.84 2.74
N PRO A 26 9.08 7.51 2.86
CA PRO A 26 9.70 6.83 4.00
C PRO A 26 11.20 7.15 4.06
N ILE A 27 11.69 7.60 5.22
CA ILE A 27 13.12 7.89 5.44
C ILE A 27 13.65 6.91 6.48
N PHE A 28 14.60 6.07 6.06
CA PHE A 28 15.24 5.10 6.95
C PHE A 28 16.56 5.63 7.50
N PRO A 29 16.85 5.42 8.80
CA PRO A 29 18.19 5.63 9.32
C PRO A 29 19.17 4.66 8.67
N LYS A 30 20.40 5.13 8.43
CA LYS A 30 21.38 4.33 7.69
C LYS A 30 21.77 3.07 8.49
N GLY A 31 21.50 1.90 7.91
CA GLY A 31 21.85 0.59 8.48
C GLY A 31 20.90 0.08 9.57
N GLU A 32 19.76 0.75 9.79
CA GLU A 32 18.78 0.36 10.81
C GLU A 32 17.36 0.58 10.29
N TYR A 33 16.40 -0.22 10.75
CA TYR A 33 14.99 -0.01 10.43
C TYR A 33 14.42 1.23 11.15
N GLY A 34 14.83 1.44 12.40
CA GLY A 34 14.27 2.48 13.27
C GLY A 34 12.74 2.40 13.36
N THR A 35 12.08 3.51 13.06
CA THR A 35 10.62 3.60 12.97
C THR A 35 10.03 3.11 11.65
N GLY A 36 10.87 2.79 10.67
CA GLY A 36 10.46 2.29 9.36
C GLY A 36 9.46 3.20 8.66
N PHE A 37 8.36 2.58 8.20
CA PHE A 37 7.28 3.23 7.47
C PHE A 37 6.27 3.95 8.39
N ASN A 38 6.27 3.66 9.69
CA ASN A 38 5.34 4.25 10.64
C ASN A 38 6.01 4.65 11.97
N PRO A 39 6.32 5.95 12.17
CA PRO A 39 6.85 6.44 13.46
C PRO A 39 5.87 6.35 14.62
N ASN A 40 4.57 6.19 14.34
CA ASN A 40 3.52 6.09 15.34
C ASN A 40 2.79 4.76 15.18
N THR A 41 3.53 3.65 15.17
CA THR A 41 2.92 2.30 15.09
C THR A 41 2.01 2.09 16.30
N PRO A 42 0.71 1.85 16.09
CA PRO A 42 -0.23 1.69 17.20
C PRO A 42 0.00 0.38 17.96
N ASP A 43 -0.28 0.39 19.26
CA ASP A 43 -0.22 -0.80 20.12
C ASP A 43 -1.25 -1.84 19.68
N ASP A 44 -2.47 -1.40 19.37
CA ASP A 44 -3.55 -2.23 18.85
C ASP A 44 -3.59 -2.23 17.32
N LEU A 45 -4.09 -3.32 16.73
CA LEU A 45 -4.37 -3.36 15.29
C LEU A 45 -5.60 -2.49 14.96
N PRO A 46 -5.59 -1.79 13.82
CA PRO A 46 -6.77 -1.06 13.37
C PRO A 46 -7.92 -2.05 13.11
N SER A 47 -9.16 -1.58 13.24
CA SER A 47 -10.35 -2.46 13.18
C SER A 47 -10.53 -3.24 11.87
N TRP A 48 -9.83 -2.84 10.80
CA TRP A 48 -9.86 -3.49 9.49
C TRP A 48 -8.77 -4.57 9.32
N LEU A 49 -7.82 -4.70 10.25
CA LEU A 49 -6.73 -5.66 10.21
C LEU A 49 -6.79 -6.60 11.41
N THR A 50 -7.06 -7.89 11.18
CA THR A 50 -7.05 -8.87 12.27
C THR A 50 -5.66 -9.45 12.50
N GLN A 51 -5.43 -10.07 13.66
CA GLN A 51 -4.18 -10.78 13.92
C GLN A 51 -3.95 -11.94 12.93
N GLN A 52 -5.02 -12.63 12.52
CA GLN A 52 -4.95 -13.71 11.55
C GLN A 52 -4.50 -13.23 10.17
N ASP A 53 -4.96 -12.05 9.74
CA ASP A 53 -4.54 -11.44 8.47
C ASP A 53 -3.05 -11.07 8.53
N LEU A 54 -2.59 -10.48 9.64
CA LEU A 54 -1.18 -10.16 9.86
C LEU A 54 -0.30 -11.41 9.77
N ASP A 55 -0.69 -12.49 10.46
CA ASP A 55 0.05 -13.76 10.46
C ASP A 55 0.12 -14.38 9.05
N TYR A 56 -0.94 -14.24 8.25
CA TYR A 56 -0.96 -14.70 6.86
C TYR A 56 0.06 -13.95 5.99
N TYR A 57 0.14 -12.63 6.14
CA TYR A 57 1.10 -11.79 5.42
C TYR A 57 2.54 -12.11 5.78
N VAL A 58 2.83 -12.36 7.06
CA VAL A 58 4.17 -12.78 7.53
C VAL A 58 4.64 -14.07 6.85
N ALA A 59 3.72 -14.97 6.47
CA ALA A 59 4.05 -16.27 5.89
C ALA A 59 4.31 -16.27 4.37
N LYS A 60 4.14 -15.15 3.66
CA LYS A 60 4.15 -15.11 2.18
C LYS A 60 5.15 -14.07 1.65
N ASN A 61 6.18 -14.53 0.94
CA ASN A 61 7.11 -13.68 0.19
C ASN A 61 6.94 -13.80 -1.34
N TRP A 62 7.37 -12.73 -2.00
CA TRP A 62 7.15 -12.32 -3.39
C TRP A 62 8.44 -12.47 -4.20
N GLU A 63 8.44 -13.25 -5.28
CA GLU A 63 9.51 -13.25 -6.29
C GLU A 63 8.98 -13.77 -7.63
N LEU A 64 8.35 -12.94 -8.48
CA LEU A 64 8.02 -13.40 -9.85
C LEU A 64 7.98 -12.32 -10.96
N THR A 65 8.20 -11.03 -10.74
CA THR A 65 7.85 -10.00 -11.75
C THR A 65 8.96 -9.52 -12.69
N ALA A 66 10.16 -10.11 -12.67
CA ALA A 66 11.29 -9.66 -13.48
C ALA A 66 11.05 -9.55 -15.02
N PRO A 67 10.28 -10.44 -15.69
CA PRO A 67 10.09 -10.39 -17.14
C PRO A 67 9.33 -9.18 -17.71
N TRP A 68 8.63 -8.40 -16.88
CA TRP A 68 7.73 -7.33 -17.33
C TRP A 68 8.33 -5.92 -17.24
N SER A 69 9.62 -5.80 -16.92
CA SER A 69 10.30 -4.49 -16.82
C SER A 69 10.31 -3.77 -18.18
N GLY A 70 9.85 -2.51 -18.20
CA GLY A 70 9.84 -1.64 -19.39
C GLY A 70 8.69 -1.85 -20.37
N VAL A 71 7.75 -2.77 -20.10
CA VAL A 71 6.57 -2.98 -20.95
C VAL A 71 5.45 -2.01 -20.55
N GLY A 72 5.06 -1.12 -21.46
CA GLY A 72 3.93 -0.21 -21.25
C GLY A 72 2.56 -0.91 -21.35
N ILE A 73 1.56 -0.36 -20.67
CA ILE A 73 0.17 -0.86 -20.73
C ILE A 73 -0.49 -0.39 -22.02
N SER A 74 -1.18 -1.29 -22.72
CA SER A 74 -1.91 -0.97 -23.96
C SER A 74 -3.07 0.00 -23.70
N ASN A 75 -3.20 1.01 -24.55
CA ASN A 75 -4.30 1.99 -24.51
C ASN A 75 -5.69 1.41 -24.82
N LYS A 76 -5.78 0.12 -25.16
CA LYS A 76 -7.05 -0.61 -25.34
C LYS A 76 -7.58 -1.21 -24.03
N ILE A 77 -6.80 -1.15 -22.96
CA ILE A 77 -7.22 -1.65 -21.64
C ILE A 77 -7.87 -0.49 -20.91
N GLY A 78 -9.14 -0.64 -20.54
CA GLY A 78 -9.79 0.29 -19.63
C GLY A 78 -9.11 0.21 -18.26
N VAL A 79 -8.60 1.33 -17.76
CA VAL A 79 -7.96 1.43 -16.45
C VAL A 79 -8.72 2.43 -15.59
N ARG A 80 -8.98 2.06 -14.34
CA ARG A 80 -9.47 2.98 -13.30
C ARG A 80 -8.49 2.97 -12.15
N PHE A 81 -7.95 4.13 -11.81
CA PHE A 81 -7.00 4.30 -10.71
C PHE A 81 -7.74 4.78 -9.45
N ILE A 82 -7.58 4.05 -8.35
CA ILE A 82 -8.21 4.34 -7.05
C ILE A 82 -7.10 4.43 -6.01
N ILE A 83 -7.02 5.53 -5.27
CA ILE A 83 -5.95 5.74 -4.29
C ILE A 83 -6.48 6.45 -3.03
N GLY A 84 -5.90 6.12 -1.88
CA GLY A 84 -6.18 6.82 -0.63
C GLY A 84 -5.57 8.22 -0.61
N GLU A 85 -6.28 9.20 -0.05
CA GLU A 85 -5.77 10.56 0.15
C GLU A 85 -4.47 10.59 0.98
N LEU A 86 -4.34 9.68 1.94
CA LEU A 86 -3.18 9.57 2.83
C LEU A 86 -2.14 8.57 2.33
N ASP A 87 -2.28 8.06 1.11
CA ASP A 87 -1.31 7.13 0.53
C ASP A 87 0.06 7.81 0.33
N LEU A 88 1.11 7.19 0.83
CA LEU A 88 2.49 7.67 0.70
C LEU A 88 2.95 7.76 -0.76
N VAL A 89 2.44 6.89 -1.65
CA VAL A 89 2.76 6.89 -3.09
C VAL A 89 2.10 8.09 -3.76
N TYR A 90 0.84 8.38 -3.43
CA TYR A 90 0.11 9.54 -3.95
C TYR A 90 0.78 10.87 -3.60
N ASN A 91 1.34 10.93 -2.40
CA ASN A 91 2.00 12.12 -1.86
C ASN A 91 3.52 12.14 -2.14
N SER A 92 4.01 11.25 -3.02
CA SER A 92 5.39 11.25 -3.50
C SER A 92 5.54 12.08 -4.78
N SER A 93 6.75 12.56 -5.07
CA SER A 93 7.05 13.36 -6.27
C SER A 93 6.98 12.59 -7.59
N ASP A 94 6.78 11.26 -7.54
CA ASP A 94 6.99 10.36 -8.67
C ASP A 94 5.70 9.97 -9.41
N VAL A 95 4.54 10.47 -8.99
CA VAL A 95 3.26 10.16 -9.65
C VAL A 95 2.91 11.26 -10.66
N PRO A 96 3.08 11.03 -11.98
CA PRO A 96 2.64 11.97 -13.00
C PRO A 96 1.11 12.14 -12.96
N ASN A 97 0.63 13.31 -13.35
CA ASN A 97 -0.79 13.65 -13.45
C ASN A 97 -1.59 12.57 -14.21
N LEU A 98 -2.26 11.68 -13.48
CA LEU A 98 -3.21 10.73 -14.05
C LEU A 98 -4.57 11.43 -14.18
N GLU A 99 -5.14 11.45 -15.37
CA GLU A 99 -6.35 12.24 -15.68
C GLU A 99 -7.66 11.62 -15.18
N GLN A 100 -7.63 10.42 -14.58
CA GLN A 100 -8.81 9.70 -14.07
C GLN A 100 -8.52 8.97 -12.75
N ILE A 101 -8.18 9.73 -11.71
CA ILE A 101 -7.96 9.21 -10.36
C ILE A 101 -9.22 9.37 -9.51
N PHE A 102 -9.65 8.30 -8.86
CA PHE A 102 -10.58 8.39 -7.73
C PHE A 102 -9.79 8.45 -6.43
N VAL A 103 -9.86 9.58 -5.72
CA VAL A 103 -9.18 9.78 -4.43
C VAL A 103 -10.15 9.53 -3.28
N GLN A 104 -9.82 8.58 -2.40
CA GLN A 104 -10.62 8.21 -1.23
C GLN A 104 -10.20 9.04 -0.01
N LYS A 105 -11.08 9.95 0.44
CA LYS A 105 -10.80 10.83 1.57
C LYS A 105 -10.56 10.07 2.86
N GLY A 106 -9.52 10.45 3.59
CA GLY A 106 -9.16 9.85 4.88
C GLY A 106 -8.69 8.40 4.83
N VAL A 107 -8.49 7.82 3.64
CA VAL A 107 -8.01 6.44 3.45
C VAL A 107 -6.50 6.46 3.18
N ALA A 108 -5.76 5.52 3.77
CA ALA A 108 -4.31 5.37 3.59
C ALA A 108 -3.98 4.37 2.47
N HIS A 109 -2.78 3.79 2.51
CA HIS A 109 -2.22 2.98 1.42
C HIS A 109 -3.02 1.69 1.16
N PHE A 110 -3.51 1.02 2.20
CA PHE A 110 -4.21 -0.27 2.10
C PHE A 110 -5.72 -0.08 1.89
N ASN A 111 -6.08 0.76 0.92
CA ASN A 111 -7.44 1.24 0.70
C ASN A 111 -8.48 0.14 0.41
N ASN A 112 -8.09 -0.95 -0.23
CA ASN A 112 -8.95 -2.11 -0.49
C ASN A 112 -9.29 -2.91 0.78
N GLN A 113 -8.55 -2.73 1.86
CA GLN A 113 -8.83 -3.33 3.17
C GLN A 113 -9.44 -2.30 4.14
N GLU A 114 -8.95 -1.06 4.10
CA GLU A 114 -9.45 0.04 4.95
C GLU A 114 -10.84 0.52 4.52
N ALA A 115 -11.14 0.53 3.22
CA ALA A 115 -12.43 0.93 2.64
C ALA A 115 -12.97 -0.13 1.65
N PRO A 116 -13.20 -1.38 2.12
CA PRO A 116 -13.41 -2.52 1.23
C PRO A 116 -14.73 -2.42 0.44
N GLN A 117 -15.79 -1.87 1.04
CA GLN A 117 -17.07 -1.67 0.35
C GLN A 117 -16.98 -0.58 -0.72
N ASP A 118 -16.24 0.50 -0.45
CA ASP A 118 -16.06 1.59 -1.42
C ASP A 118 -15.28 1.08 -2.64
N VAL A 119 -14.15 0.39 -2.42
CA VAL A 119 -13.38 -0.25 -3.49
C VAL A 119 -14.22 -1.27 -4.25
N THR A 120 -15.01 -2.10 -3.56
CA THR A 120 -15.90 -3.08 -4.18
C THR A 120 -16.93 -2.40 -5.09
N ASN A 121 -17.56 -1.33 -4.64
CA ASN A 121 -18.55 -0.58 -5.42
C ASN A 121 -17.91 0.10 -6.64
N LEU A 122 -16.71 0.66 -6.49
CA LEU A 122 -15.97 1.27 -7.59
C LEU A 122 -15.59 0.25 -8.66
N ILE A 123 -15.15 -0.95 -8.26
CA ILE A 123 -14.89 -2.07 -9.18
C ILE A 123 -16.19 -2.47 -9.88
N TYR A 124 -17.26 -2.73 -9.13
CA TYR A 124 -18.55 -3.15 -9.69
C TYR A 124 -19.09 -2.15 -10.72
N HIS A 125 -19.09 -0.86 -10.40
CA HIS A 125 -19.53 0.17 -11.33
C HIS A 125 -18.62 0.33 -12.54
N PHE A 126 -17.32 0.08 -12.41
CA PHE A 126 -16.39 0.15 -13.53
C PHE A 126 -16.62 -0.99 -14.53
N ILE A 127 -16.72 -2.23 -14.05
CA ILE A 127 -16.85 -3.40 -14.91
C ILE A 127 -18.20 -3.44 -15.64
N GLN A 128 -19.26 -2.83 -15.09
CA GLN A 128 -20.57 -2.71 -15.73
C GLN A 128 -20.59 -1.74 -16.93
N GLN A 129 -19.49 -1.01 -17.19
CA GLN A 129 -19.38 -0.10 -18.34
C GLN A 129 -19.01 -0.84 -19.65
N PHE A 130 -18.79 -2.15 -19.58
CA PHE A 130 -18.40 -3.04 -20.68
C PHE A 130 -19.39 -4.21 -20.78
#